data_AF-A0A1A8L360-F1
#
_entry.id   AF-A0A1A8L360-F1
#
_cell.length_a   1.000
_cell.length_b   1.000
_cell.length_c   1.000
_cell.angle_alpha   90.00
_cell.angle_beta   90.00
_cell.angle_gamma   90.00
#
_symmetry.space_group_name_H-M   'P 1'
#
loop_
_entity.id
_entity.type
_entity.pdbx_description
1 polymer ?
#
loop_
_entity_poly.entity_id
_entity_poly.type
_entity_poly.pdbx_seq_one_letter_code
_entity_poly.pdbx_strand_id
1 'polypeptide(L)' 'MATDFTQDSVLLFLRSSGGSVKNADLLHHFRPFLQDPANRDRNRELFKKFVNSLAIVKQVDGVSHVFLRKKF' A
#
# COMPACT_ATOMS: atom_id res chain seq x y z
N MET A 1 17.43 3.17 11.49
CA MET A 1 16.76 3.46 10.20
C MET A 1 15.67 2.41 10.05
N ALA A 2 14.40 2.77 10.32
CA ALA A 2 13.32 1.78 10.35
C ALA A 2 12.92 1.40 8.92
N THR A 3 13.41 0.25 8.46
CA THR A 3 12.98 -0.49 7.26
C THR A 3 11.66 -1.23 7.52
N ASP A 4 10.81 -0.70 8.39
CA ASP A 4 9.54 -1.31 8.74
C ASP A 4 8.45 -0.73 7.85
N PHE A 5 7.82 -1.62 7.09
CA PHE A 5 6.59 -1.31 6.39
C PHE A 5 5.49 -1.08 7.44
N THR A 6 5.19 0.17 7.71
CA THR A 6 4.18 0.59 8.69
C THR A 6 2.98 1.23 8.02
N GLN A 7 1.89 1.34 8.79
CA GLN A 7 0.70 2.06 8.38
C GLN A 7 1.04 3.53 8.01
N ASP A 8 1.85 4.23 8.80
CA ASP A 8 2.30 5.59 8.52
C ASP A 8 2.99 5.74 7.17
N SER A 9 3.89 4.82 6.80
CA SER A 9 4.59 4.86 5.52
C SER A 9 3.62 4.80 4.33
N VAL A 10 2.58 3.95 4.42
CA VAL A 10 1.53 3.85 3.40
C VAL A 10 0.68 5.12 3.37
N LEU A 11 0.35 5.68 4.53
CA LEU A 11 -0.41 6.92 4.64
C LEU A 11 0.34 8.10 4.00
N LEU A 12 1.62 8.26 4.34
CA LEU A 12 2.48 9.33 3.85
C LEU A 12 2.65 9.23 2.32
N PHE A 13 2.84 8.02 1.81
CA PHE A 13 2.91 7.75 0.38
C PHE A 13 1.60 8.11 -0.32
N LEU A 14 0.46 7.67 0.20
CA LEU A 14 -0.85 7.99 -0.36
C LEU A 14 -1.15 9.50 -0.32
N ARG A 15 -0.83 10.18 0.78
CA ARG A 15 -0.96 11.65 0.87
C ARG A 15 -0.07 12.37 -0.13
N SER A 16 1.19 11.95 -0.25
CA SER A 16 2.15 12.51 -1.21
C SER A 16 1.69 12.30 -2.66
N SER A 17 1.04 11.17 -2.94
CA SER A 17 0.43 10.85 -4.24
C SER A 17 -0.92 11.56 -4.50
N GLY A 18 -1.36 12.48 -3.64
CA GLY A 18 -2.61 13.22 -3.81
C GLY A 18 -3.86 12.49 -3.32
N GLY A 19 -3.70 11.50 -2.44
CA GLY A 19 -4.80 10.74 -1.82
C GLY A 19 -5.28 9.54 -2.63
N SER A 20 -4.72 9.28 -3.80
CA SER A 20 -4.99 8.05 -4.56
C SER A 20 -3.78 7.64 -5.39
N VAL A 21 -3.59 6.33 -5.57
CA VAL A 21 -2.47 5.79 -6.34
C VAL A 21 -2.88 4.48 -7.02
N LYS A 22 -2.23 4.13 -8.12
CA LYS A 22 -2.43 2.82 -8.75
C LYS A 22 -1.83 1.74 -7.87
N ASN A 23 -2.50 0.58 -7.80
CA ASN A 23 -1.96 -0.57 -7.09
C ASN A 23 -0.60 -1.00 -7.67
N ALA A 24 -0.38 -0.82 -8.99
CA ALA A 24 0.90 -1.10 -9.62
C ALA A 24 2.04 -0.22 -9.07
N ASP A 25 1.80 1.09 -8.92
CA ASP A 25 2.79 2.03 -8.38
C ASP A 25 3.06 1.76 -6.89
N LEU A 26 2.00 1.44 -6.13
CA LEU A 26 2.11 1.03 -4.73
C LEU A 26 2.96 -0.26 -4.60
N LEU A 27 2.65 -1.29 -5.39
CA LEU A 27 3.41 -2.54 -5.44
C LEU A 27 4.86 -2.32 -5.89
N HIS A 28 5.12 -1.36 -6.77
CA HIS A 28 6.47 -1.03 -7.22
C HIS A 28 7.30 -0.38 -6.09
N HIS A 29 6.69 0.55 -5.35
CA HIS A 29 7.34 1.20 -4.21
C HIS A 29 7.65 0.20 -3.09
N PHE A 30 6.71 -0.69 -2.78
CA PHE A 30 6.86 -1.71 -1.74
C PHE A 30 7.40 -3.05 -2.27
N ARG A 31 7.88 -3.08 -3.52
CA ARG A 31 8.42 -4.28 -4.19
C ARG A 31 9.52 -4.98 -3.39
N PRO A 32 10.55 -4.30 -2.86
CA PRO A 32 11.60 -4.98 -2.09
C PRO A 32 11.07 -5.60 -0.80
N PHE A 33 10.06 -4.99 -0.17
CA PHE A 33 9.41 -5.55 1.02
C PHE A 33 8.53 -6.78 0.67
N LEU A 34 7.80 -6.71 -0.44
CA LEU A 34 6.91 -7.79 -0.90
C LEU A 34 7.65 -8.96 -1.59
N GLN A 35 8.90 -8.75 -2.01
CA GLN A 35 9.74 -9.79 -2.63
C GLN A 35 10.66 -10.49 -1.64
N ASP A 36 10.64 -10.11 -0.36
CA ASP A 36 11.41 -10.80 0.67
C ASP A 36 10.96 -12.28 0.76
N PRO A 37 11.83 -13.25 0.37
CA PRO A 37 11.47 -14.66 0.36
C PRO A 37 11.29 -15.25 1.76
N ALA A 38 11.86 -14.63 2.80
CA ALA A 38 11.75 -15.10 4.18
C ALA A 38 10.38 -14.78 4.79
N ASN A 39 9.76 -13.67 4.38
CA ASN A 39 8.51 -13.17 4.97
C ASN A 39 7.43 -12.85 3.93
N ARG A 40 7.53 -13.38 2.71
CA ARG A 40 6.68 -12.99 1.57
C ARG A 40 5.19 -13.01 1.90
N ASP A 41 4.68 -14.10 2.46
CA ASP A 41 3.26 -14.25 2.77
C ASP A 41 2.83 -13.30 3.89
N ARG A 42 3.63 -13.21 4.95
CA ARG A 42 3.40 -12.29 6.06
C ARG A 42 3.39 -10.82 5.60
N ASN A 43 4.31 -10.45 4.74
CA ASN A 43 4.46 -9.09 4.22
C ASN A 43 3.27 -8.73 3.30
N ARG A 44 2.79 -9.68 2.48
CA ARG A 44 1.59 -9.50 1.66
C ARG A 44 0.33 -9.36 2.51
N GLU A 45 0.19 -10.16 3.56
CA GLU A 45 -0.92 -10.06 4.51
C GLU A 45 -0.91 -8.71 5.24
N LEU A 46 0.24 -8.28 5.75
CA LEU A 46 0.41 -6.96 6.39
C LEU A 46 0.09 -5.83 5.42
N PHE A 47 0.59 -5.91 4.19
CA PHE A 47 0.30 -4.95 3.13
C PHE A 47 -1.19 -4.82 2.86
N LYS A 48 -1.86 -5.95 2.65
CA LYS A 48 -3.31 -5.98 2.42
C LYS A 48 -4.07 -5.42 3.63
N LYS A 49 -3.63 -5.73 4.86
CA LYS A 49 -4.25 -5.23 6.09
C LYS A 49 -4.10 -3.73 6.25
N PHE A 50 -2.91 -3.16 6.03
CA PHE A 50 -2.71 -1.71 6.11
C PHE A 50 -3.42 -0.96 4.99
N VAL A 51 -3.36 -1.47 3.76
CA VAL A 51 -4.09 -0.88 2.62
C VAL A 51 -5.59 -0.90 2.89
N ASN A 52 -6.17 -2.00 3.36
CA ASN A 52 -7.60 -2.04 3.69
C ASN A 52 -7.99 -1.18 4.90
N SER A 53 -7.07 -0.99 5.85
CA SER A 53 -7.30 -0.15 7.03
C SER A 53 -7.33 1.33 6.63
N LEU A 54 -6.31 1.78 5.90
CA LEU A 54 -6.09 3.17 5.53
C LEU A 54 -6.81 3.62 4.27
N ALA A 55 -7.03 2.70 3.34
CA ALA A 55 -7.46 3.01 1.99
C ALA A 55 -8.57 2.05 1.54
N ILE A 56 -9.21 2.43 0.44
CA ILE A 56 -10.23 1.64 -0.24
C ILE A 56 -9.66 1.30 -1.60
N VAL A 57 -9.56 0.01 -1.90
CA VAL A 57 -9.19 -0.46 -3.22
C VAL A 57 -10.45 -0.47 -4.09
N LYS A 58 -10.40 0.21 -5.23
CA LYS A 58 -11.44 0.19 -6.26
C LYS A 58 -10.83 -0.10 -7.60
N GLN A 59 -11.44 -0.96 -8.40
CA GLN A 59 -11.09 -1.05 -9.82
C GLN A 59 -11.77 0.09 -10.58
N VAL A 60 -10.98 0.82 -11.35
CA VAL A 60 -11.41 1.88 -12.25
C VAL A 60 -10.80 1.56 -13.61
N ASP A 61 -11.63 1.39 -14.64
CA ASP A 61 -11.21 1.04 -16.00
C ASP A 61 -10.31 -0.22 -16.08
N GLY A 62 -10.64 -1.23 -15.27
CA GLY A 62 -9.86 -2.48 -15.18
C GLY A 62 -8.57 -2.37 -14.36
N VAL A 63 -8.18 -1.17 -13.93
CA VAL A 63 -6.99 -0.93 -13.11
C VAL A 63 -7.37 -0.79 -11.65
N SER A 64 -6.74 -1.58 -10.78
CA SER A 64 -6.91 -1.45 -9.34
C SER A 64 -6.27 -0.15 -8.84
N HIS A 65 -7.07 0.76 -8.33
CA HIS A 65 -6.67 1.98 -7.66
C HIS A 65 -6.88 1.88 -6.15
N VAL A 66 -5.96 2.47 -5.40
CA VAL A 66 -5.97 2.55 -3.94
C VAL A 66 -6.27 3.99 -3.56
N PHE A 67 -7.42 4.23 -2.93
CA PHE A 67 -7.89 5.55 -2.51
C PHE A 67 -7.77 5.70 -1.00
N LEU A 68 -7.04 6.70 -0.53
CA LEU A 68 -6.94 6.99 0.89
C LEU A 68 -8.32 7.26 1.50
N ARG A 69 -8.64 6.63 2.62
CA ARG A 69 -9.86 6.93 3.36
C ARG A 69 -9.71 8.32 3.97
N LYS A 70 -10.72 9.16 3.74
CA LYS A 70 -10.86 10.51 4.32
C LYS A 70 -10.93 10.56 5.86
N LYS A 71 -10.89 9.39 6.51
CA LYS A 71 -10.86 9.25 7.98
C LYS A 71 -9.47 9.48 8.58
N PHE A 72 -8.44 9.62 7.74
CA PHE A 72 -7.04 9.85 8.11
C PHE A 72 -6.46 11.08 7.38
#